data_AF-A0A851UJG8-F1
#
_entry.id   AF-A0A851UJG8-F1
#
_cell.length_a   1.000
_cell.length_b   1.000
_cell.length_c   1.000
_cell.angle_alpha   90.00
_cell.angle_beta   90.00
_cell.angle_gamma   90.00
#
_symmetry.space_group_name_H-M   'P 1'
#
loop_
_entity.id
_entity.type
_entity.pdbx_description
1 polymer ?
#
loop_
_entity_poly.entity_id
_entity_poly.type
_entity_poly.pdbx_seq_one_letter_code
_entity_poly.pdbx_strand_id
1 'polypeptide(L)'
;MTRWARRAPPAGRALPATPWEQLAEPPPAAAGSRSDKRKKKKKEYENQDVNGFAALLGQQQQEEEERRKDRRRESRRLRRQERKKNAMVCFHCREPGHGVADCPAVLESQDMGTGICYRCGSTEHDLSKCRARADPAAGPFPYAKCFICGEMGHLSRSCPDNPKGLYAEGGGCRLCGSVEHFKKDCPEKQNAGELPGLW
;
A
#
# COMPACT_ATOMS: atom_id res chain seq x y z
N MET A 1 35.13 22.08 55.83
CA MET A 1 33.88 21.33 55.59
C MET A 1 32.76 21.94 56.43
N THR A 2 32.05 22.95 55.92
CA THR A 2 30.96 23.60 56.66
C THR A 2 29.62 23.04 56.22
N ARG A 3 28.98 22.30 57.13
CA ARG A 3 27.70 21.61 56.98
C ARG A 3 26.55 22.60 57.13
N TRP A 4 25.93 23.00 56.02
CA TRP A 4 24.67 23.77 56.06
C TRP A 4 23.51 22.80 56.26
N ALA A 5 23.02 22.67 57.50
CA ALA A 5 21.79 21.94 57.78
C ALA A 5 20.59 22.78 57.34
N ARG A 6 19.82 22.30 56.36
CA ARG A 6 18.52 22.91 56.00
C ARG A 6 17.49 22.49 57.05
N ARG A 7 16.89 23.46 57.75
CA ARG A 7 15.69 23.21 58.57
C ARG A 7 14.51 22.90 57.65
N ALA A 8 13.79 21.81 57.92
CA ALA A 8 12.53 21.51 57.26
C ALA A 8 11.43 22.51 57.70
N PRO A 9 10.56 22.99 56.81
CA PRO A 9 9.41 23.80 57.20
C PRO A 9 8.37 22.94 57.95
N PRO A 10 7.60 23.53 58.90
CA PRO A 10 6.56 22.81 59.62
C PRO A 10 5.44 22.37 58.66
N ALA A 11 4.86 21.21 58.94
CA ALA A 11 3.75 20.62 58.21
C ALA A 11 2.48 21.51 58.34
N GLY A 12 2.34 22.48 57.43
CA GLY A 12 1.11 23.24 57.24
C GLY A 12 0.15 22.48 56.31
N ARG A 13 -1.12 22.37 56.71
CA ARG A 13 -2.21 21.84 55.88
C ARG A 13 -2.17 22.49 54.48
N ALA A 14 -2.22 21.68 53.44
CA ALA A 14 -2.43 22.16 52.08
C ALA A 14 -3.77 22.91 52.01
N LEU A 15 -3.73 24.19 51.68
CA LEU A 15 -4.94 24.93 51.31
C LEU A 15 -5.47 24.33 50.01
N PRO A 16 -6.79 24.15 49.85
CA PRO A 16 -7.35 23.63 48.61
C PRO A 16 -7.03 24.61 47.47
N ALA A 17 -6.61 24.07 46.33
CA ALA A 17 -6.37 24.85 45.12
C ALA A 17 -7.65 25.62 44.74
N THR A 18 -7.52 26.91 44.45
CA THR A 18 -8.64 27.72 43.98
C THR A 18 -9.13 27.17 42.64
N PRO A 19 -10.43 26.83 42.49
CA PRO A 19 -10.98 26.34 41.23
C PRO A 19 -10.74 27.32 40.08
N TRP A 20 -10.51 26.80 38.88
CA TRP A 20 -10.19 27.59 37.68
C TRP A 20 -11.22 28.70 37.39
N GLU A 21 -12.48 28.48 37.74
CA GLU A 21 -13.57 29.44 37.54
C GLU A 21 -13.39 30.73 38.37
N GLN A 22 -12.77 30.65 39.56
CA GLN A 22 -12.56 31.83 40.43
C GLN A 22 -11.38 32.71 39.99
N LEU A 23 -10.49 32.20 39.15
CA LEU A 23 -9.36 32.95 38.58
C LEU A 23 -9.72 33.65 37.26
N ALA A 24 -10.87 33.31 36.68
CA ALA A 24 -11.34 33.83 35.39
C ALA A 24 -12.20 35.10 35.52
N GLU A 25 -12.67 35.45 36.72
CA GLU A 25 -13.44 36.68 36.93
C GLU A 25 -12.51 37.89 37.12
N PRO A 26 -12.66 38.96 36.31
CA PRO A 26 -11.94 40.21 36.57
C PRO A 26 -12.50 40.88 37.83
N PRO A 27 -11.65 41.48 38.70
CA PRO A 27 -12.10 42.13 39.92
C PRO A 27 -13.01 43.34 39.62
N PRO A 28 -13.98 43.66 40.50
CA PRO A 28 -14.89 44.78 40.29
C PRO A 28 -14.14 46.11 40.19
N ALA A 29 -14.52 46.91 39.20
CA ALA A 29 -13.91 48.20 38.90
C ALA A 29 -14.05 49.18 40.08
N ALA A 30 -12.96 49.37 40.83
CA ALA A 30 -12.87 50.44 41.80
C ALA A 30 -12.84 51.80 41.07
N ALA A 31 -13.84 52.64 41.32
CA ALA A 31 -13.88 54.04 40.90
C ALA A 31 -12.75 54.81 41.61
N GLY A 32 -11.62 54.96 40.92
CA GLY A 32 -10.45 55.72 41.39
C GLY A 32 -10.06 56.77 40.36
N SER A 33 -9.95 58.01 40.82
CA SER A 33 -9.58 59.22 40.08
C SER A 33 -8.39 59.04 39.13
N ARG A 34 -8.52 59.58 37.92
CA ARG A 34 -7.45 59.71 36.91
C ARG A 34 -6.30 60.57 37.46
N SER A 35 -5.22 59.92 37.87
CA SER A 35 -3.91 60.58 38.03
C SER A 35 -2.94 60.03 36.98
N ASP A 36 -2.44 60.91 36.12
CA ASP A 36 -1.44 60.65 35.09
C ASP A 36 -0.17 59.98 35.66
N LYS A 37 -0.10 58.65 35.57
CA LYS A 37 1.16 57.90 35.77
C LYS A 37 1.84 57.72 34.43
N ARG A 38 2.86 58.54 34.20
CA ARG A 38 3.83 58.46 33.09
C ARG A 38 4.24 56.99 32.87
N LYS A 39 3.86 56.40 31.73
CA LYS A 39 4.23 55.03 31.33
C LYS A 39 5.74 54.91 31.23
N LYS A 40 6.38 54.22 32.19
CA LYS A 40 7.79 53.84 32.09
C LYS A 40 7.90 52.82 30.95
N LYS A 41 8.44 53.25 29.81
CA LYS A 41 8.64 52.47 28.59
C LYS A 41 9.37 51.17 28.97
N LYS A 42 8.70 50.02 28.84
CA LYS A 42 9.31 48.69 29.03
C LYS A 42 10.46 48.63 28.02
N LYS A 43 11.70 48.47 28.47
CA LYS A 43 12.85 48.32 27.56
C LYS A 43 12.55 47.11 26.68
N GLU A 44 12.40 47.36 25.39
CA GLU A 44 12.20 46.34 24.37
C GLU A 44 13.49 45.54 24.32
N TYR A 45 13.47 44.35 24.92
CA TYR A 45 14.62 43.46 24.93
C TYR A 45 14.59 42.70 23.61
N GLU A 46 15.35 43.18 22.64
CA GLU A 46 15.59 42.48 21.38
C GLU A 46 16.40 41.23 21.70
N ASN A 47 15.74 40.07 21.66
CA ASN A 47 16.37 38.79 21.95
C ASN A 47 17.27 38.41 20.76
N GLN A 48 18.51 38.88 20.79
CA GLN A 48 19.50 38.55 19.78
C GLN A 48 19.99 37.12 20.04
N ASP A 49 19.86 36.26 19.02
CA ASP A 49 20.38 34.88 19.05
C ASP A 49 21.91 34.91 19.00
N VAL A 50 22.53 34.91 20.18
CA VAL A 50 23.98 34.94 20.35
C VAL A 50 24.68 33.63 20.02
N ASN A 51 23.94 32.50 19.95
CA ASN A 51 24.51 31.16 19.84
C ASN A 51 24.04 30.38 18.59
N GLY A 52 23.23 30.98 17.71
CA GLY A 52 22.72 30.35 16.49
C GLY A 52 21.64 29.30 16.72
N PHE A 53 20.93 29.35 17.85
CA PHE A 53 19.90 28.38 18.23
C PHE A 53 18.71 28.36 17.25
N ALA A 54 18.34 29.53 16.70
CA ALA A 54 17.28 29.62 15.70
C ALA A 54 17.68 28.92 14.39
N ALA A 55 18.97 28.95 14.03
CA ALA A 55 19.48 28.25 12.85
C ALA A 55 19.46 26.73 13.04
N LEU A 56 19.81 26.22 14.23
CA LEU A 56 19.74 24.79 14.53
C LEU A 56 18.28 24.27 14.52
N LEU A 57 17.35 25.02 15.10
CA LEU A 57 15.92 24.69 15.02
C LEU A 57 15.41 24.70 13.58
N GLY A 58 15.85 25.67 12.77
CA GLY A 58 15.53 25.71 11.34
C GLY A 58 16.08 24.49 10.59
N GLN A 59 17.32 24.08 10.88
CA GLN A 59 17.90 22.85 10.32
C GLN A 59 17.12 21.61 10.75
N GLN A 60 16.75 21.49 12.04
CA GLN A 60 15.95 20.37 12.54
C GLN A 60 14.57 20.31 11.87
N GLN A 61 13.90 21.45 11.69
CA GLN A 61 12.61 21.53 11.00
C GLN A 61 12.72 21.12 9.54
N GLN A 62 13.78 21.57 8.84
CA GLN A 62 14.05 21.18 7.46
C GLN A 62 14.33 19.68 7.33
N GLU A 63 15.14 19.11 8.22
CA GLU A 63 15.41 17.67 8.26
C GLU A 63 14.13 16.85 8.53
N GLU A 64 13.27 17.30 9.44
CA GLU A 64 12.00 16.64 9.72
C GLU A 64 11.06 16.69 8.51
N GLU A 65 11.02 17.82 7.80
CA GLU A 65 10.24 17.97 6.57
C GLU A 65 10.75 17.05 5.45
N GLU A 66 12.07 16.96 5.25
CA GLU A 66 12.68 16.05 4.30
C GLU A 66 12.41 14.58 4.67
N ARG A 67 12.56 14.19 5.94
CA ARG A 67 12.17 12.85 6.42
C ARG A 67 10.69 12.56 6.17
N ARG A 68 9.81 13.55 6.34
CA ARG A 68 8.38 13.43 6.04
C ARG A 68 8.13 13.26 4.53
N LYS A 69 8.87 13.96 3.66
CA LYS A 69 8.82 13.79 2.20
C LYS A 69 9.32 12.41 1.78
N ASP A 70 10.41 11.93 2.35
CA ASP A 70 10.97 10.60 2.05
C ASP A 70 10.04 9.49 2.50
N ARG A 71 9.46 9.57 3.69
CA ARG A 71 8.42 8.64 4.14
C ARG A 71 7.22 8.60 3.17
N ARG A 72 6.81 9.75 2.62
CA ARG A 72 5.73 9.82 1.61
C ARG A 72 6.15 9.16 0.29
N ARG A 73 7.37 9.38 -0.19
CA ARG A 73 7.91 8.76 -1.41
C ARG A 73 8.01 7.24 -1.25
N GLU A 74 8.54 6.79 -0.12
CA GLU A 74 8.68 5.37 0.22
C GLU A 74 7.32 4.69 0.36
N SER A 75 6.35 5.30 1.06
CA SER A 75 4.99 4.78 1.16
C SER A 75 4.34 4.59 -0.21
N ARG A 76 4.53 5.52 -1.15
CA ARG A 76 4.05 5.36 -2.53
C ARG A 76 4.75 4.21 -3.26
N ARG A 77 6.06 4.03 -3.05
CA ARG A 77 6.82 2.89 -3.63
C ARG A 77 6.29 1.56 -3.10
N LEU A 78 6.12 1.43 -1.78
CA LEU A 78 5.61 0.23 -1.13
C LEU A 78 4.18 -0.09 -1.61
N ARG A 79 3.28 0.90 -1.64
CA ARG A 79 1.92 0.72 -2.19
C ARG A 79 1.91 0.24 -3.64
N ARG A 80 2.84 0.73 -4.47
CA ARG A 80 2.98 0.24 -5.86
C ARG A 80 3.48 -1.19 -5.92
N GLN A 81 4.43 -1.57 -5.07
CA GLN A 81 4.93 -2.93 -4.98
C GLN A 81 3.84 -3.89 -4.47
N GLU A 82 3.13 -3.50 -3.42
CA GLU A 82 2.01 -4.24 -2.87
C GLU A 82 0.89 -4.42 -3.90
N ARG A 83 0.51 -3.36 -4.62
CA ARG A 83 -0.48 -3.49 -5.71
C ARG A 83 -0.01 -4.45 -6.81
N LYS A 84 1.29 -4.48 -7.15
CA LYS A 84 1.83 -5.42 -8.13
C LYS A 84 1.82 -6.86 -7.61
N LYS A 85 2.20 -7.07 -6.35
CA LYS A 85 2.16 -8.39 -5.69
C LYS A 85 0.72 -8.90 -5.57
N ASN A 86 -0.21 -8.06 -5.11
CA ASN A 86 -1.61 -8.41 -4.96
C ASN A 86 -2.31 -8.59 -6.33
N ALA A 87 -1.85 -7.93 -7.39
CA ALA A 87 -2.33 -8.17 -8.75
C ALA A 87 -1.78 -9.47 -9.36
N MET A 88 -0.67 -10.00 -8.85
CA MET A 88 -0.16 -11.31 -9.25
C MET A 88 -1.01 -12.38 -8.57
N VAL A 89 -1.71 -13.17 -9.39
CA VAL A 89 -2.58 -14.25 -8.95
C VAL A 89 -1.96 -15.57 -9.35
N CYS A 90 -1.93 -16.53 -8.42
CA CYS A 90 -1.42 -17.87 -8.69
C CYS A 90 -2.35 -18.61 -9.66
N PHE A 91 -1.83 -19.22 -10.72
CA PHE A 91 -2.66 -19.96 -11.68
C PHE A 91 -3.23 -21.27 -11.12
N HIS A 92 -2.66 -21.80 -10.03
CA HIS A 92 -3.10 -23.05 -9.41
C HIS A 92 -4.24 -22.81 -8.40
N CYS A 93 -3.98 -22.05 -7.32
CA CYS A 93 -4.99 -21.78 -6.29
C CYS A 93 -5.84 -20.52 -6.56
N ARG A 94 -5.48 -19.68 -7.55
CA ARG A 94 -6.13 -18.38 -7.85
C ARG A 94 -6.14 -17.37 -6.70
N GLU A 95 -5.27 -17.57 -5.71
CA GLU A 95 -5.08 -16.60 -4.65
C GLU A 95 -4.10 -15.49 -5.08
N PRO A 96 -4.39 -14.22 -4.73
CA PRO A 96 -3.48 -13.11 -5.00
C PRO A 96 -2.26 -13.14 -4.08
N GLY A 97 -1.17 -12.52 -4.51
CA GLY A 97 0.03 -12.28 -3.69
C GLY A 97 1.23 -13.15 -4.03
N HIS A 98 1.05 -14.26 -4.77
CA HIS A 98 2.12 -15.19 -5.12
C HIS A 98 1.97 -15.77 -6.53
N GLY A 99 3.08 -16.24 -7.11
CA GLY A 99 3.11 -16.95 -8.39
C GLY A 99 3.04 -18.47 -8.21
N VAL A 100 2.93 -19.22 -9.31
CA VAL A 100 2.82 -20.70 -9.26
C VAL A 100 3.99 -21.37 -8.54
N ALA A 101 5.20 -20.80 -8.64
CA ALA A 101 6.41 -21.34 -7.98
C ALA A 101 6.37 -21.20 -6.45
N ASP A 102 5.76 -20.13 -5.95
CA ASP A 102 5.67 -19.83 -4.51
C ASP A 102 4.32 -20.24 -3.94
N CYS A 103 3.59 -21.11 -4.64
CA CYS A 103 2.24 -21.52 -4.24
C CYS A 103 2.32 -22.50 -3.06
N PRO A 104 1.74 -22.17 -1.90
CA PRO A 104 1.79 -23.05 -0.74
C PRO A 104 1.07 -24.38 -1.01
N ALA A 105 0.05 -24.39 -1.86
CA ALA A 105 -0.68 -25.59 -2.24
C ALA A 105 0.13 -26.53 -3.16
N VAL A 106 1.13 -26.03 -3.89
CA VAL A 106 1.94 -26.85 -4.82
C VAL A 106 2.99 -27.68 -4.08
N LEU A 107 3.41 -27.27 -2.87
CA LEU A 107 4.32 -28.07 -2.04
C LEU A 107 3.71 -29.43 -1.66
N GLU A 108 2.39 -29.54 -1.65
CA GLU A 108 1.67 -30.75 -1.27
C GLU A 108 1.41 -31.70 -2.46
N SER A 109 1.48 -31.19 -3.70
CA SER A 109 1.17 -31.93 -4.92
C SER A 109 2.35 -31.92 -5.91
N GLN A 110 3.46 -32.58 -5.54
CA GLN A 110 4.76 -32.67 -6.25
C GLN A 110 4.74 -32.98 -7.77
N ASP A 111 3.58 -33.25 -8.38
CA ASP A 111 3.42 -33.78 -9.74
C ASP A 111 3.06 -32.75 -10.82
N MET A 112 3.31 -31.46 -10.58
CA MET A 112 2.81 -30.38 -11.44
C MET A 112 3.89 -29.67 -12.26
N GLY A 113 4.88 -30.41 -12.78
CA GLY A 113 5.70 -29.97 -13.94
C GLY A 113 6.20 -28.51 -13.92
N THR A 114 6.47 -27.94 -12.75
CA THR A 114 6.90 -26.55 -12.64
C THR A 114 8.35 -26.48 -13.06
N GLY A 115 8.63 -25.85 -14.20
CA GLY A 115 9.98 -25.72 -14.75
C GLY A 115 10.29 -26.67 -15.91
N ILE A 116 9.33 -27.44 -16.42
CA ILE A 116 9.47 -28.11 -17.72
C ILE A 116 8.97 -27.21 -18.86
N CYS A 117 9.66 -27.27 -19.98
CA CYS A 117 9.19 -26.71 -21.22
C CYS A 117 7.94 -27.46 -21.68
N TYR A 118 6.80 -26.79 -21.73
CA TYR A 118 5.54 -27.39 -22.15
C TYR A 118 5.50 -27.87 -23.61
N ARG A 119 6.50 -27.50 -24.43
CA ARG A 119 6.62 -27.92 -25.83
C ARG A 119 7.47 -29.17 -26.02
N CYS A 120 8.58 -29.30 -25.29
CA CYS A 120 9.54 -30.40 -25.47
C CYS A 120 9.87 -31.20 -24.21
N GLY A 121 9.28 -30.85 -23.06
CA GLY A 121 9.44 -31.58 -21.80
C GLY A 121 10.76 -31.36 -21.07
N SER A 122 11.71 -30.60 -21.64
CA SER A 122 13.01 -30.34 -21.00
C SER A 122 12.89 -29.37 -19.83
N THR A 123 13.62 -29.61 -18.74
CA THR A 123 13.69 -28.72 -17.58
C THR A 123 14.68 -27.56 -17.71
N GLU A 124 15.46 -27.53 -18.78
CA GLU A 124 16.56 -26.58 -18.95
C GLU A 124 16.10 -25.18 -19.40
N HIS A 125 14.89 -25.06 -19.96
CA HIS A 125 14.40 -23.80 -20.52
C HIS A 125 12.87 -23.67 -20.47
N ASP A 126 12.41 -22.42 -20.49
CA ASP A 126 11.00 -22.08 -20.62
C ASP A 126 10.51 -22.13 -22.08
N LEU A 127 9.20 -22.21 -22.26
CA LEU A 127 8.55 -22.19 -23.58
C LEU A 127 9.06 -21.09 -24.52
N SER A 128 9.38 -19.89 -24.00
CA SER A 128 9.87 -18.76 -24.79
C SER A 128 11.27 -18.96 -25.38
N LYS A 129 12.11 -19.78 -24.74
CA LYS A 129 13.47 -20.09 -25.17
C LYS A 129 13.56 -21.47 -25.84
N CYS A 130 12.41 -22.11 -26.06
CA CYS A 130 12.36 -23.41 -26.67
C CYS A 130 12.73 -23.35 -28.15
N ARG A 131 13.80 -24.06 -28.50
CA ARG A 131 14.25 -24.19 -29.88
C ARG A 131 13.58 -25.35 -30.62
N ALA A 132 12.93 -26.26 -29.89
CA ALA A 132 12.25 -27.41 -30.48
C ALA A 132 11.06 -26.97 -31.34
N ARG A 133 10.91 -27.63 -32.49
CA ARG A 133 9.71 -27.47 -33.33
C ARG A 133 8.58 -28.28 -32.68
N ALA A 134 7.37 -27.74 -32.71
CA ALA A 134 6.21 -28.48 -32.22
C ALA A 134 5.86 -29.55 -33.26
N ASP A 135 5.77 -30.81 -32.84
CA ASP A 135 5.32 -31.88 -33.70
C ASP A 135 3.82 -31.73 -33.98
N PRO A 136 3.39 -31.72 -35.26
CA PRO A 136 1.98 -31.52 -35.61
C PRO A 136 1.07 -32.65 -35.09
N ALA A 137 1.61 -33.84 -34.82
CA ALA A 137 0.85 -34.97 -34.29
C ALA A 137 0.56 -34.87 -32.78
N ALA A 138 1.42 -34.19 -32.02
CA ALA A 138 1.33 -34.12 -30.56
C ALA A 138 0.62 -32.84 -30.06
N GLY A 139 0.18 -31.98 -30.97
CA GLY A 139 -0.42 -30.69 -30.66
C GLY A 139 0.62 -29.63 -30.23
N PRO A 140 0.18 -28.39 -29.97
CA PRO A 140 1.09 -27.28 -29.68
C PRO A 140 1.81 -27.40 -28.33
N PHE A 141 1.24 -28.12 -27.36
CA PHE A 141 1.74 -28.23 -25.99
C PHE A 141 1.53 -29.63 -25.38
N PRO A 142 2.23 -30.67 -25.87
CA PRO A 142 2.03 -32.05 -25.43
C PRO A 142 2.34 -32.28 -23.94
N TYR A 143 3.29 -31.52 -23.39
CA TYR A 143 3.72 -31.65 -21.99
C TYR A 143 3.06 -30.64 -21.05
N ALA A 144 2.15 -29.79 -21.56
CA ALA A 144 1.36 -28.91 -20.69
C ALA A 144 0.27 -29.72 -19.99
N LYS A 145 0.25 -29.68 -18.66
CA LYS A 145 -0.86 -30.16 -17.84
C LYS A 145 -1.78 -28.98 -17.49
N CYS A 146 -3.07 -29.10 -17.79
CA CYS A 146 -4.04 -28.05 -17.52
C CYS A 146 -4.29 -27.93 -16.01
N PHE A 147 -4.22 -26.70 -15.48
CA PHE A 147 -4.47 -26.45 -14.05
C PHE A 147 -5.96 -26.49 -13.66
N ILE A 148 -6.86 -26.66 -14.63
CA ILE A 148 -8.31 -26.65 -14.40
C ILE A 148 -8.88 -28.07 -14.47
N CYS A 149 -8.65 -28.80 -15.57
CA CYS A 149 -9.14 -30.17 -15.73
C CYS A 149 -8.09 -31.25 -15.42
N GLY A 150 -6.80 -30.89 -15.28
CA GLY A 150 -5.72 -31.83 -15.00
C GLY A 150 -5.23 -32.65 -16.20
N GLU A 151 -5.89 -32.53 -17.36
CA GLU A 151 -5.50 -33.23 -18.58
C GLU A 151 -4.26 -32.62 -19.24
N MET A 152 -3.54 -33.42 -20.02
CA MET A 152 -2.36 -32.99 -20.76
C MET A 152 -2.71 -32.59 -22.20
N GLY A 153 -1.89 -31.72 -22.81
CA GLY A 153 -2.03 -31.33 -24.22
C GLY A 153 -2.53 -29.90 -24.45
N HIS A 154 -2.94 -29.19 -23.39
CA HIS A 154 -3.42 -27.81 -23.48
C HIS A 154 -3.08 -26.98 -22.23
N LEU A 155 -3.09 -25.66 -22.38
CA LEU A 155 -2.96 -24.70 -21.28
C LEU A 155 -4.34 -24.35 -20.72
N SER A 156 -4.41 -23.92 -19.46
CA SER A 156 -5.66 -23.49 -18.80
C SER A 156 -6.46 -22.42 -19.56
N ARG A 157 -5.82 -21.67 -20.46
CA ARG A 157 -6.47 -20.69 -21.34
C ARG A 157 -7.29 -21.33 -22.47
N SER A 158 -6.85 -22.49 -22.95
CA SER A 158 -7.46 -23.23 -24.06
C SER A 158 -8.18 -24.49 -23.57
N CYS A 159 -8.51 -24.55 -22.28
CA CYS A 159 -9.24 -25.66 -21.71
C CYS A 159 -10.70 -25.61 -22.17
N PRO A 160 -11.22 -26.68 -22.81
CA PRO A 160 -12.62 -26.73 -23.24
C PRO A 160 -13.57 -26.73 -22.03
N ASP A 161 -13.17 -27.40 -20.95
CA ASP A 161 -13.95 -27.53 -19.72
C ASP A 161 -13.42 -26.58 -18.64
N ASN A 162 -13.67 -25.29 -18.81
CA ASN A 162 -13.30 -24.28 -17.81
C ASN A 162 -14.51 -23.81 -16.99
N PRO A 163 -14.86 -24.46 -15.86
CA PRO A 163 -15.98 -24.02 -15.02
C PRO A 163 -15.75 -22.66 -14.36
N LYS A 164 -14.48 -22.25 -14.21
CA LYS A 164 -14.09 -21.04 -13.47
C LYS A 164 -13.83 -19.83 -14.36
N GLY A 165 -13.89 -19.89 -15.70
CA GLY A 165 -13.62 -18.70 -16.51
C GLY A 165 -12.16 -18.44 -16.85
N LEU A 166 -11.93 -17.66 -17.92
CA LEU A 166 -10.64 -17.03 -18.27
C LEU A 166 -10.22 -15.90 -17.31
N TYR A 167 -11.14 -15.41 -16.48
CA TYR A 167 -10.91 -14.32 -15.54
C TYR A 167 -10.21 -14.80 -14.26
N ALA A 168 -9.34 -13.95 -13.70
CA ALA A 168 -8.56 -14.26 -12.50
C ALA A 168 -9.44 -14.54 -11.26
N GLU A 169 -10.44 -13.69 -11.03
CA GLU A 169 -11.45 -13.86 -9.96
C GLU A 169 -12.52 -14.92 -10.31
N GLY A 170 -12.44 -15.47 -11.50
CA GLY A 170 -13.41 -16.37 -12.08
C GLY A 170 -14.65 -15.69 -12.68
N GLY A 171 -15.42 -16.47 -13.44
CA GLY A 171 -16.63 -16.03 -14.12
C GLY A 171 -16.48 -15.84 -15.64
N GLY A 172 -17.57 -15.43 -16.29
CA GLY A 172 -17.64 -15.22 -17.74
C GLY A 172 -17.57 -13.76 -18.15
N CYS A 173 -17.58 -13.53 -19.45
CA CYS A 173 -17.75 -12.24 -20.09
C CYS A 173 -18.97 -11.54 -19.49
N ARG A 174 -18.80 -10.31 -19.01
CA ARG A 174 -19.87 -9.53 -18.35
C ARG A 174 -20.98 -9.04 -19.29
N LEU A 175 -20.88 -9.35 -20.58
CA LEU A 175 -21.89 -8.99 -21.59
C LEU A 175 -22.77 -10.21 -21.90
N CYS A 176 -22.17 -11.29 -22.39
CA CYS A 176 -22.89 -12.50 -22.80
C CYS A 176 -22.86 -13.64 -21.77
N GLY A 177 -22.10 -13.51 -20.68
CA GLY A 177 -21.93 -14.55 -19.66
C GLY A 177 -20.98 -15.69 -20.05
N SER A 178 -20.45 -15.74 -21.28
CA SER A 178 -19.63 -16.87 -21.72
C SER A 178 -18.23 -16.89 -21.08
N VAL A 179 -17.70 -18.08 -20.86
CA VAL A 179 -16.41 -18.30 -20.18
C VAL A 179 -15.24 -18.30 -21.16
N GLU A 180 -15.52 -18.39 -22.46
CA GLU A 180 -14.56 -18.66 -23.53
C GLU A 180 -13.80 -17.42 -24.04
N HIS A 181 -14.28 -16.20 -23.76
CA HIS A 181 -13.63 -14.97 -24.21
C HIS A 181 -13.56 -13.88 -23.15
N PHE A 182 -12.62 -12.96 -23.32
CA PHE A 182 -12.61 -11.71 -22.57
C PHE A 182 -13.64 -10.74 -23.15
N LYS A 183 -14.19 -9.85 -22.32
CA LYS A 183 -15.11 -8.77 -22.71
C LYS A 183 -14.68 -7.98 -23.97
N LYS A 184 -13.37 -7.90 -24.25
CA LYS A 184 -12.84 -7.22 -25.45
C LYS A 184 -13.17 -7.97 -26.73
N ASP A 185 -13.13 -9.29 -26.67
CA ASP A 185 -13.32 -10.21 -27.79
C ASP A 185 -14.76 -10.76 -27.82
N CYS A 186 -15.68 -10.07 -27.13
CA CYS A 186 -17.07 -10.47 -27.06
C CYS A 186 -17.77 -10.19 -28.40
N PRO A 187 -18.36 -11.20 -29.07
CA PRO A 187 -19.01 -11.01 -30.36
C PRO A 187 -20.20 -10.04 -30.25
N GLU A 188 -20.96 -10.08 -29.15
CA GLU A 188 -22.07 -9.14 -28.90
C GLU A 188 -21.60 -7.69 -28.80
N LYS A 189 -20.37 -7.46 -28.34
CA LYS A 189 -19.77 -6.11 -28.30
C LYS A 189 -19.34 -5.64 -29.69
N GLN A 190 -18.85 -6.54 -30.54
CA GLN A 190 -18.50 -6.22 -31.92
C GLN A 190 -19.77 -5.84 -32.70
N ASN A 191 -20.85 -6.60 -32.53
CA ASN A 191 -22.13 -6.31 -33.17
C ASN A 191 -22.76 -4.97 -32.73
N ALA A 192 -22.51 -4.52 -31.49
CA ALA A 192 -22.98 -3.21 -31.00
C ALA A 192 -22.14 -2.01 -31.47
N GLY A 193 -20.92 -2.25 -31.97
CA GLY A 193 -20.03 -1.21 -32.50
C GLY A 193 -20.20 -0.95 -34.00
N GLU A 194 -20.99 -1.77 -34.68
CA GLU A 194 -21.15 -1.79 -36.13
C GLU A 194 -22.58 -1.39 -36.53
N LEU A 195 -23.08 -0.27 -35.98
CA LEU A 195 -24.11 0.48 -36.68
C LEU A 195 -23.41 1.38 -37.71
N PRO A 196 -23.49 1.07 -39.02
CA PRO A 196 -23.01 1.98 -40.04
C PRO A 196 -23.82 3.27 -39.94
N GLY A 197 -23.12 4.41 -39.89
CA GLY A 197 -23.72 5.73 -39.91
C GLY A 197 -24.77 5.83 -41.01
N LEU A 198 -26.01 6.01 -40.59
CA LEU A 198 -27.13 6.37 -41.43
C LEU A 198 -27.83 7.54 -40.73
N TRP A 199 -27.56 8.72 -41.31
CA TRP A 199 -28.16 10.04 -41.12
C TRP A 199 -27.64 10.89 -39.95
#